data_AF-H3KFM6-F1
#
_entry.id   AF-H3KFM6-F1
#
_cell.length_a   1.000
_cell.length_b   1.000
_cell.length_c   1.000
_cell.angle_alpha   90.00
_cell.angle_beta   90.00
_cell.angle_gamma   90.00
#
_symmetry.space_group_name_H-M   'P 1'
#
loop_
_entity.id
_entity.type
_entity.pdbx_description
1 polymer ?
#
loop_
_entity_poly.entity_id
_entity_poly.type
_entity_poly.pdbx_seq_one_letter_code
_entity_poly.pdbx_strand_id
1 'polypeptide(L)'
;MLTNLFSDLSPRPDDPILGVARAFGEDPRADKVNLSVGVYLDDEGRIPLQPVVAEAEKRLLDSKAPHGYGPMEGLPKFCSAVKRLVFGDDPELLARICTVQTLGGTGALQLGAAFAQKNLNVTT
;
A
#
# COMPACT_ATOMS: atom_id res chain seq x y z
N MET A 1 -18.49 39.39 14.09
CA MET A 1 -17.14 38.91 13.76
C MET A 1 -17.28 37.50 13.22
N LEU A 2 -16.76 37.21 12.03
CA LEU A 2 -16.74 35.84 11.51
C LEU A 2 -15.63 35.09 12.25
N THR A 3 -15.99 34.07 13.02
CA THR A 3 -15.05 33.13 13.62
C THR A 3 -14.36 32.38 12.47
N ASN A 4 -13.04 32.48 12.40
CA ASN A 4 -12.25 31.73 11.43
C ASN A 4 -12.28 30.25 11.82
N LEU A 5 -12.90 29.40 11.00
CA LEU A 5 -13.08 27.95 11.22
C LEU A 5 -11.79 27.21 11.56
N PHE A 6 -10.64 27.77 11.17
CA PHE A 6 -9.32 27.15 11.31
C PHE A 6 -8.46 27.76 12.44
N SER A 7 -9.01 28.64 13.29
CA SER A 7 -8.23 29.34 14.32
C SER A 7 -7.53 28.43 15.32
N ASP A 8 -8.09 27.23 15.55
CA ASP A 8 -7.64 26.32 16.60
C ASP A 8 -6.84 25.12 16.04
N LEU A 9 -6.52 25.14 14.74
CA LEU A 9 -5.68 24.10 14.14
C LEU A 9 -4.23 24.27 14.58
N SER A 10 -3.73 23.31 15.35
CA SER A 10 -2.30 23.20 15.66
C SER A 10 -1.57 22.45 14.54
N PRO A 11 -0.34 22.88 14.18
CA PRO A 11 0.50 22.10 13.28
C PRO A 11 0.75 20.70 13.86
N ARG A 12 0.64 19.67 13.03
CA ARG A 12 1.09 18.33 13.39
C ARG A 12 2.61 18.24 13.20
N PRO A 13 3.33 17.47 14.04
CA PRO A 13 4.73 17.18 13.78
C PRO A 13 4.91 16.54 12.40
N ASP A 14 5.93 16.97 11.68
CA ASP A 14 6.34 16.34 10.44
C ASP A 14 6.78 14.88 10.70
N ASP A 15 6.56 14.01 9.71
CA ASP A 15 7.07 12.65 9.78
C ASP A 15 8.61 12.68 9.77
N PRO A 16 9.28 12.10 10.78
CA PRO A 16 10.74 12.10 10.87
C PRO A 16 11.43 11.53 9.62
N ILE A 17 10.83 10.53 8.96
CA ILE A 17 11.39 9.89 7.76
C ILE A 17 11.37 10.86 6.58
N LEU A 18 10.29 11.65 6.44
CA LEU A 18 10.17 12.66 5.38
C LEU A 18 11.16 13.81 5.59
N GLY A 19 11.41 14.20 6.84
CA GLY A 19 12.44 15.18 7.18
C GLY A 19 13.83 14.76 6.71
N VAL A 20 14.21 13.50 6.93
CA VAL A 20 15.50 12.96 6.49
C VAL A 20 15.58 12.88 4.96
N ALA A 21 14.50 12.46 4.28
CA ALA A 21 14.47 12.42 2.82
C ALA A 21 14.64 13.83 2.19
N ARG A 22 14.05 14.86 2.81
CA ARG A 22 14.23 16.26 2.39
C ARG A 22 15.67 16.73 2.58
N ALA A 23 16.24 16.52 3.76
CA ALA A 23 17.63 16.88 4.05
C ALA A 23 18.60 16.18 3.09
N PHE A 24 18.34 14.91 2.76
CA PHE A 24 19.10 14.19 1.73
C PHE A 24 18.98 14.88 0.36
N GLY A 25 17.78 15.32 -0.05
CA GLY A 25 17.57 16.00 -1.33
C GLY A 25 18.33 17.34 -1.43
N GLU A 26 18.36 18.12 -0.35
CA GLU A 26 19.00 19.45 -0.27
C GLU A 26 20.54 19.38 -0.16
N ASP A 27 21.10 18.23 0.21
CA ASP A 27 22.53 18.04 0.38
C ASP A 27 23.29 18.08 -0.97
N PRO A 28 24.27 18.97 -1.18
CA PRO A 28 24.96 19.09 -2.47
C PRO A 28 26.06 18.03 -2.70
N ARG A 29 26.38 17.19 -1.70
CA ARG A 29 27.44 16.18 -1.84
C ARG A 29 27.07 15.14 -2.89
N ALA A 30 28.01 14.82 -3.78
CA ALA A 30 27.79 13.87 -4.87
C ALA A 30 27.83 12.40 -4.43
N ASP A 31 28.49 12.11 -3.30
CA ASP A 31 28.73 10.79 -2.73
C ASP A 31 27.80 10.45 -1.56
N LYS A 32 26.72 11.22 -1.37
CA LYS A 32 25.71 10.98 -0.34
C LYS A 32 24.93 9.68 -0.61
N VAL A 33 24.61 8.95 0.46
CA VAL A 33 23.82 7.71 0.41
C VAL A 33 22.54 7.88 1.21
N ASN A 34 21.40 7.51 0.62
CA ASN A 34 20.10 7.56 1.29
C ASN A 34 19.71 6.17 1.81
N LEU A 35 19.60 6.04 3.13
CA LEU A 35 19.14 4.82 3.82
C LEU A 35 17.85 5.03 4.62
N SER A 36 17.14 6.15 4.39
CA SER A 36 15.98 6.52 5.22
C SER A 36 14.68 5.88 4.76
N VAL A 37 14.48 5.74 3.45
CA VAL A 37 13.24 5.20 2.87
C VAL A 37 13.43 3.71 2.57
N GLY A 38 12.59 2.87 3.17
CA GLY A 38 12.62 1.41 3.00
C GLY A 38 12.05 0.93 1.65
N VAL A 39 12.69 1.30 0.55
CA VAL A 39 12.39 0.78 -0.79
C VAL A 39 13.57 -0.03 -1.32
N TYR A 40 13.27 -1.06 -2.12
CA TYR A 40 14.30 -1.79 -2.83
C TYR A 40 14.85 -0.94 -3.97
N LEU A 41 16.18 -0.85 -4.05
CA LEU A 41 16.91 -0.14 -5.08
C LEU A 41 17.77 -1.12 -5.88
N ASP A 42 17.94 -0.84 -7.17
CA ASP A 42 18.92 -1.51 -8.02
C ASP A 42 20.36 -1.03 -7.74
N ASP A 43 21.32 -1.58 -8.48
CA ASP A 43 22.75 -1.26 -8.34
C ASP A 43 23.06 0.21 -8.69
N GLU A 44 22.18 0.88 -9.43
CA GLU A 44 22.25 2.31 -9.75
C GLU A 44 21.51 3.21 -8.74
N GLY A 45 20.96 2.63 -7.67
CA GLY A 45 20.25 3.37 -6.62
C GLY A 45 18.86 3.85 -7.04
N ARG A 46 18.21 3.20 -8.00
CA ARG A 46 16.87 3.54 -8.52
C ARG A 46 15.86 2.48 -8.14
N ILE A 47 14.57 2.84 -8.10
CA ILE A 47 13.48 1.87 -7.89
C ILE A 47 13.27 1.10 -9.21
N PRO A 48 13.53 -0.21 -9.26
CA PRO A 48 13.43 -0.96 -10.51
C PRO A 48 11.97 -1.33 -10.84
N LEU A 49 11.61 -1.23 -12.12
CA LEU A 49 10.41 -1.89 -12.63
C LEU A 49 10.73 -3.35 -12.92
N GLN A 50 10.12 -4.29 -12.20
CA GLN A 50 10.40 -5.70 -12.42
C GLN A 50 9.94 -6.15 -13.82
N PRO A 51 10.72 -6.99 -14.54
CA PRO A 51 10.37 -7.45 -15.88
C PRO A 51 9.00 -8.13 -15.96
N VAL A 52 8.61 -8.88 -14.92
CA VAL A 52 7.30 -9.54 -14.85
C VAL A 52 6.15 -8.53 -14.72
N VAL A 53 6.39 -7.39 -14.05
CA VAL A 53 5.40 -6.32 -13.90
C VAL A 53 5.24 -5.58 -15.22
N ALA A 54 6.35 -5.22 -15.88
CA ALA A 54 6.32 -4.56 -17.19
C ALA A 54 5.55 -5.38 -18.24
N GLU A 55 5.77 -6.70 -18.27
CA GLU A 55 5.04 -7.60 -19.18
C GLU A 55 3.54 -7.68 -18.83
N ALA A 56 3.18 -7.70 -17.55
CA ALA A 56 1.78 -7.69 -17.12
C ALA A 56 1.07 -6.38 -17.49
N GLU A 57 1.74 -5.23 -17.32
CA GLU A 57 1.21 -3.91 -17.72
C GLU A 57 0.94 -3.85 -19.22
N LYS A 58 1.86 -4.36 -20.04
CA LYS A 58 1.68 -4.43 -21.49
C LYS A 58 0.44 -5.25 -21.86
N ARG A 59 0.28 -6.44 -21.28
CA ARG A 59 -0.89 -7.31 -21.52
C ARG A 59 -2.21 -6.65 -21.10
N LEU A 60 -2.19 -5.93 -19.98
CA LEU A 60 -3.37 -5.20 -19.50
C LEU A 60 -3.74 -4.08 -20.47
N LEU A 61 -2.75 -3.31 -20.94
CA LEU A 61 -2.98 -2.25 -21.93
C LEU A 61 -3.54 -2.83 -23.25
N ASP A 62 -2.95 -3.91 -23.76
CA ASP A 62 -3.37 -4.58 -25.00
C ASP A 62 -4.79 -5.14 -24.90
N SER A 63 -5.25 -5.50 -23.69
CA SER A 63 -6.60 -6.05 -23.47
C SER A 63 -7.72 -5.02 -23.69
N LYS A 64 -7.42 -3.72 -23.62
CA LYS A 64 -8.37 -2.60 -23.78
C LYS A 64 -9.66 -2.76 -22.93
N ALA A 65 -9.53 -3.33 -21.73
CA ALA A 65 -10.67 -3.53 -20.84
C ALA A 65 -11.26 -2.18 -20.36
N PRO A 66 -12.59 -2.09 -20.19
CA PRO A 66 -13.22 -0.90 -19.61
C PRO A 66 -12.90 -0.75 -18.12
N HIS A 67 -12.78 0.49 -17.64
CA HIS A 67 -12.37 0.81 -16.26
C HIS A 67 -13.57 1.16 -15.36
N GLY A 68 -14.51 0.22 -15.24
CA GLY A 68 -15.67 0.37 -14.35
C GLY A 68 -15.36 0.03 -12.89
N TYR A 69 -16.37 0.21 -12.02
CA TYR A 69 -16.28 -0.28 -10.64
C TYR A 69 -16.12 -1.80 -10.59
N GLY A 70 -15.22 -2.27 -9.74
CA GLY A 70 -15.06 -3.68 -9.41
C GLY A 70 -15.99 -4.13 -8.25
N PRO A 71 -15.97 -5.43 -7.91
CA PRO A 71 -16.65 -5.95 -6.72
C PRO A 71 -16.11 -5.31 -5.44
N MET A 72 -16.95 -5.21 -4.40
CA MET A 72 -16.57 -4.60 -3.12
C MET A 72 -15.43 -5.36 -2.43
N GLU A 73 -15.39 -6.67 -2.59
CA GLU A 73 -14.36 -7.55 -2.03
C GLU A 73 -13.05 -7.50 -2.81
N GLY A 74 -13.04 -6.87 -3.99
CA GLY A 74 -11.93 -6.88 -4.94
C GLY A 74 -12.10 -7.87 -6.09
N LEU A 75 -11.08 -7.92 -6.95
CA LEU A 75 -11.11 -8.80 -8.12
C LEU A 75 -11.00 -10.28 -7.69
N PRO A 76 -11.93 -11.18 -8.06
CA PRO A 76 -11.91 -12.57 -7.58
C PRO A 76 -10.62 -13.32 -7.89
N LYS A 77 -10.04 -13.09 -9.09
CA LYS A 77 -8.75 -13.67 -9.49
C LYS A 77 -7.59 -13.14 -8.65
N PHE A 78 -7.60 -11.86 -8.29
CA PHE A 78 -6.61 -11.27 -7.41
C PHE A 78 -6.71 -11.86 -6.00
N CYS A 79 -7.91 -11.90 -5.42
CA CYS A 79 -8.12 -12.45 -4.08
C CYS A 79 -7.73 -13.93 -4.02
N SER A 80 -8.08 -14.72 -5.04
CA SER A 80 -7.67 -16.14 -5.12
C SER A 80 -6.15 -16.30 -5.23
N ALA A 81 -5.48 -15.51 -6.08
CA ALA A 81 -4.03 -15.56 -6.25
C ALA A 81 -3.30 -15.16 -4.97
N VAL A 82 -3.72 -14.08 -4.30
CA VAL A 82 -3.14 -13.63 -3.02
C VAL A 82 -3.36 -14.67 -1.92
N LYS A 83 -4.56 -15.26 -1.84
CA LYS A 83 -4.86 -16.30 -0.85
C LYS A 83 -3.90 -17.49 -0.99
N ARG A 84 -3.68 -17.97 -2.22
CA ARG A 84 -2.74 -19.07 -2.51
C ARG A 84 -1.29 -18.67 -2.26
N LEU A 85 -0.91 -17.44 -2.61
CA LEU A 85 0.45 -16.92 -2.37
C LEU A 85 0.80 -16.92 -0.88
N VAL A 86 -0.14 -16.55 -0.01
CA VAL A 86 0.10 -16.43 1.44
C VAL A 86 -0.02 -17.78 2.15
N PHE A 87 -1.02 -18.59 1.80
CA PHE A 87 -1.39 -19.79 2.57
C PHE A 87 -1.06 -21.12 1.87
N GLY A 88 -0.53 -21.08 0.65
CA GLY A 88 -0.28 -22.28 -0.16
C GLY A 88 -1.55 -22.84 -0.81
N ASP A 89 -1.49 -24.12 -1.19
CA ASP A 89 -2.48 -24.77 -2.05
C ASP A 89 -3.39 -25.79 -1.34
N ASP A 90 -3.37 -25.86 -0.01
CA ASP A 90 -4.22 -26.78 0.77
C ASP A 90 -5.71 -26.41 0.64
N PRO A 91 -6.55 -27.26 0.00
CA PRO A 91 -7.96 -26.96 -0.21
C PRO A 91 -8.76 -26.80 1.08
N GLU A 92 -8.46 -27.60 2.12
CA GLU A 92 -9.20 -27.55 3.38
C GLU A 92 -8.92 -26.24 4.13
N LEU A 93 -7.66 -25.81 4.12
CA LEU A 93 -7.27 -24.52 4.68
C LEU A 93 -7.88 -23.35 3.90
N LEU A 94 -7.77 -23.37 2.57
CA LEU A 94 -8.25 -22.29 1.71
C LEU A 94 -9.77 -22.09 1.79
N ALA A 95 -10.53 -23.15 2.07
CA ALA A 95 -11.98 -23.10 2.28
C ALA A 95 -12.38 -22.31 3.54
N ARG A 96 -11.47 -22.17 4.51
CA ARG A 96 -11.71 -21.47 5.79
C ARG A 96 -11.25 -20.01 5.79
N ILE A 97 -10.68 -19.53 4.68
CA ILE A 97 -10.07 -18.19 4.59
C ILE A 97 -10.95 -17.28 3.73
N CYS A 98 -11.25 -16.08 4.23
CA CYS A 98 -11.81 -14.99 3.44
C CYS A 98 -10.70 -14.01 3.04
N THR A 99 -10.73 -13.50 1.81
CA THR A 99 -9.74 -12.55 1.29
C THR A 99 -10.44 -11.38 0.62
N VAL A 100 -10.09 -10.18 1.05
CA VAL A 100 -10.61 -8.92 0.54
C VAL A 100 -9.43 -8.07 0.07
N GLN A 101 -9.53 -7.49 -1.13
CA GLN A 101 -8.54 -6.57 -1.67
C GLN A 101 -8.59 -5.22 -0.93
N THR A 102 -7.43 -4.66 -0.59
CA THR A 102 -7.33 -3.40 0.16
C THR A 102 -6.30 -2.45 -0.46
N LEU A 103 -6.30 -1.20 0.01
CA LEU A 103 -5.30 -0.19 -0.37
C LEU A 103 -3.97 -0.46 0.33
N GLY A 104 -3.20 -1.37 -0.24
CA GLY A 104 -1.93 -1.84 0.33
C GLY A 104 -2.10 -2.44 1.74
N GLY A 105 -0.98 -2.57 2.44
CA GLY A 105 -0.94 -3.11 3.81
C GLY A 105 -1.63 -2.21 4.84
N THR A 106 -1.46 -0.89 4.73
CA THR A 106 -2.11 0.07 5.65
C THR A 106 -3.63 0.00 5.57
N GLY A 107 -4.19 -0.11 4.36
CA GLY A 107 -5.63 -0.32 4.19
C GLY A 107 -6.11 -1.66 4.76
N ALA A 108 -5.30 -2.71 4.67
CA ALA A 108 -5.60 -4.01 5.27
C ALA A 108 -5.69 -3.92 6.80
N LEU A 109 -4.72 -3.25 7.42
CA LEU A 109 -4.69 -3.05 8.88
C LEU A 109 -5.88 -2.22 9.35
N GLN A 110 -6.19 -1.11 8.66
CA GLN A 110 -7.32 -0.27 9.02
C GLN A 110 -8.65 -1.02 8.93
N LEU A 111 -8.88 -1.76 7.84
CA LEU A 111 -10.11 -2.54 7.67
C LEU A 111 -10.21 -3.67 8.71
N GLY A 112 -9.12 -4.38 8.96
CA GLY A 112 -9.05 -5.44 9.96
C GLY A 112 -9.32 -4.93 11.37
N ALA A 113 -8.72 -3.80 11.76
CA ALA A 113 -8.95 -3.16 13.05
C ALA A 113 -10.40 -2.72 13.21
N ALA A 114 -10.97 -2.06 12.20
CA ALA A 114 -12.38 -1.65 12.20
C ALA A 114 -13.33 -2.86 12.29
N PHE A 115 -13.03 -3.95 11.59
CA PHE A 115 -13.79 -5.19 11.68
C PHE A 115 -13.72 -5.80 13.09
N ALA A 116 -12.52 -5.87 13.68
CA ALA A 116 -12.30 -6.43 15.02
C ALA A 116 -12.99 -5.58 16.10
N GLN A 117 -12.91 -4.26 16.01
CA GLN A 117 -13.62 -3.37 16.93
C GLN A 117 -15.14 -3.58 16.85
N LYS A 118 -15.69 -3.66 15.63
CA LYS A 118 -17.14 -3.76 15.43
C LYS A 118 -17.73 -5.14 15.76
N ASN A 119 -17.00 -6.22 15.48
CA ASN A 119 -17.56 -7.58 15.50
C ASN A 119 -16.91 -8.50 16.56
N LEU A 120 -15.71 -8.14 17.05
CA LEU A 120 -14.95 -8.96 18.00
C LEU A 120 -14.74 -8.27 19.35
N ASN A 121 -15.33 -7.09 19.57
CA ASN A 121 -15.21 -6.27 20.78
C ASN A 121 -13.75 -5.95 21.17
N VAL A 122 -12.87 -5.78 20.18
CA VAL A 122 -11.48 -5.36 20.41
C VAL A 122 -11.42 -3.86 20.63
N THR A 123 -10.93 -3.41 21.79
CA THR A 123 -10.64 -2.01 22.09
C THR A 123 -9.20 -1.68 21.70
N THR A 124 -9.02 -0.60 20.95
CA THR A 124 -7.73 0.01 20.60
C THR A 124 -7.31 1.05 21.64
#